data_AF-A0A812KZR5-F1
#
_entry.id   AF-A0A812KZR5-F1
#
_cell.length_a   1.000
_cell.length_b   1.000
_cell.length_c   1.000
_cell.angle_alpha   90.00
_cell.angle_beta   90.00
_cell.angle_gamma   90.00
#
_symmetry.space_group_name_H-M   'P 1'
#
loop_
_entity.id
_entity.type
_entity.pdbx_description
1 polymer ?
#
loop_
_entity_poly.entity_id
_entity_poly.type
_entity_poly.pdbx_seq_one_letter_code
_entity_poly.pdbx_strand_id
1 'polypeptide(L)'
;MLGCFADGHHLGCRYCGHGIYENVTCPTSVCNFVNEPVTPYYWDTLCQMGMLGCNADGIHVQCRFCDFQPFNSIQCPETARPTYEDGECWFPSGTAQTHRWNPKCKWGILGCWADGVHRQCQYCGSGSDGIYESISCGKDWADDEEGSVVFP
;
A
#
# COMPACT_ATOMS: atom_id res chain seq x y z
N MET A 1 -13.78 20.98 -21.96
CA MET A 1 -12.39 20.98 -21.46
C MET A 1 -11.86 19.57 -21.73
N LEU A 2 -10.93 19.41 -22.67
CA LEU A 2 -10.50 18.08 -23.14
C LEU A 2 -9.71 17.38 -22.03
N GLY A 3 -9.97 16.08 -21.81
CA GLY A 3 -9.25 15.26 -20.85
C GLY A 3 -9.81 15.22 -19.42
N CYS A 4 -10.66 16.17 -18.99
CA CYS A 4 -11.23 16.19 -17.63
C CYS A 4 -12.09 14.95 -17.29
N PHE A 5 -12.32 14.74 -15.98
CA PHE A 5 -13.09 13.59 -15.45
C PHE A 5 -12.47 12.23 -15.80
N ALA A 6 -11.14 12.13 -15.81
CA ALA A 6 -10.46 10.91 -16.24
C ALA A 6 -10.81 9.68 -15.40
N ASP A 7 -11.10 9.87 -14.11
CA ASP A 7 -11.47 8.84 -13.13
C ASP A 7 -12.99 8.67 -12.96
N GLY A 8 -13.80 9.39 -13.74
CA GLY A 8 -15.26 9.36 -13.64
C GLY A 8 -15.86 10.05 -12.41
N HIS A 9 -15.04 10.64 -11.53
CA HIS A 9 -15.52 11.20 -10.26
C HIS A 9 -15.06 12.65 -10.03
N HIS A 10 -13.83 12.98 -10.40
CA HIS A 10 -13.23 14.27 -10.09
C HIS A 10 -13.02 15.10 -11.35
N LEU A 11 -13.59 16.31 -11.37
CA LEU A 11 -13.39 17.29 -12.44
C LEU A 11 -11.91 17.65 -12.65
N GLY A 12 -11.10 17.53 -11.59
CA GLY A 12 -9.66 17.81 -11.60
C GLY A 12 -8.81 16.75 -12.30
N CYS A 13 -9.26 15.50 -12.37
CA CYS A 13 -8.53 14.40 -12.99
C CYS A 13 -8.55 14.54 -14.51
N ARG A 14 -7.37 14.49 -15.16
CA ARG A 14 -7.22 14.76 -16.59
C ARG A 14 -6.41 13.68 -17.32
N TYR A 15 -6.93 13.17 -18.43
CA TYR A 15 -6.13 12.46 -19.44
C TYR A 15 -5.20 13.45 -20.15
N CYS A 16 -3.95 13.08 -20.35
CA CYS A 16 -2.90 13.95 -20.88
C CYS A 16 -1.78 13.14 -21.55
N GLY A 17 -0.96 13.78 -22.39
CA GLY A 17 0.32 13.25 -22.89
C GLY A 17 0.29 12.05 -23.85
N HIS A 18 -0.91 11.57 -24.24
CA HIS A 18 -1.02 10.44 -25.18
C HIS A 18 -2.29 10.48 -26.05
N GLY A 19 -2.19 9.97 -27.28
CA GLY A 19 -3.31 9.84 -28.21
C GLY A 19 -4.02 11.17 -28.47
N ILE A 20 -5.34 11.19 -28.34
CA ILE A 20 -6.14 12.42 -28.51
C ILE A 20 -5.87 13.48 -27.43
N TYR A 21 -5.10 13.15 -26.39
CA TYR A 21 -4.71 14.04 -25.29
C TYR A 21 -3.23 14.47 -25.36
N GLU A 22 -2.53 14.21 -26.47
CA GLU A 22 -1.11 14.57 -26.65
C GLU A 22 -0.83 16.07 -26.43
N ASN A 23 -1.77 16.94 -26.81
CA ASN A 23 -1.67 18.39 -26.60
C ASN A 23 -2.13 18.86 -25.20
N VAL A 24 -2.60 17.95 -24.35
CA VAL A 24 -2.90 18.27 -22.95
C VAL A 24 -1.63 18.04 -22.14
N THR A 25 -1.04 19.12 -21.64
CA THR A 25 0.15 19.06 -20.79
C THR A 25 -0.16 18.25 -19.53
N CYS A 26 0.48 17.08 -19.39
CA CYS A 26 0.50 16.40 -18.11
C CYS A 26 1.22 17.29 -17.11
N PRO A 27 0.77 17.36 -15.83
CA PRO A 27 1.63 17.88 -14.77
C PRO A 27 2.99 17.17 -14.89
N THR A 28 4.08 17.92 -14.92
CA THR A 28 5.45 17.38 -14.96
C THR A 28 5.83 16.58 -13.71
N SER A 29 4.86 16.30 -12.85
CA SER A 29 4.96 15.70 -11.53
C SER A 29 4.10 14.44 -11.44
N VAL A 30 4.26 13.52 -12.39
CA VAL A 30 3.61 12.21 -12.36
C VAL A 30 4.64 11.15 -12.76
N CYS A 31 4.78 10.13 -11.93
CA CYS A 31 5.57 8.95 -12.25
C CYS A 31 4.98 8.22 -13.46
N ASN A 32 5.83 7.61 -14.30
CA ASN A 32 5.38 6.91 -15.50
C ASN A 32 5.88 5.47 -15.54
N PHE A 33 5.04 4.52 -15.11
CA PHE A 33 5.37 3.11 -15.10
C PHE A 33 4.80 2.38 -16.32
N VAL A 34 5.60 1.46 -16.89
CA VAL A 34 5.11 0.55 -17.96
C VAL A 34 4.03 -0.39 -17.41
N ASN A 35 4.20 -0.85 -16.17
CA ASN A 35 3.22 -1.63 -15.42
C ASN A 35 3.05 -0.99 -14.05
N GLU A 36 1.81 -0.75 -13.65
CA GLU A 36 1.51 -0.11 -12.36
C GLU A 36 2.10 -0.96 -11.21
N PRO A 37 2.98 -0.37 -10.37
CA PRO A 37 3.60 -1.11 -9.28
C PRO A 37 2.61 -1.31 -8.13
N VAL A 38 2.77 -2.43 -7.42
CA VAL A 38 2.08 -2.67 -6.14
C VAL A 38 2.64 -1.76 -5.05
N THR A 39 3.93 -1.48 -5.11
CA THR A 39 4.64 -0.58 -4.20
C THR A 39 4.12 0.85 -4.39
N PRO A 40 3.56 1.49 -3.35
CA PRO A 40 3.06 2.85 -3.47
C PRO A 40 4.23 3.81 -3.70
N TYR A 41 3.90 4.91 -4.39
CA TYR A 41 4.89 5.87 -4.85
C TYR A 41 4.31 7.28 -4.86
N TYR A 42 5.19 8.26 -4.79
CA TYR A 42 4.82 9.67 -4.91
C TYR A 42 5.90 10.46 -5.63
N TRP A 43 5.53 11.68 -6.04
CA TRP A 43 6.48 12.62 -6.59
C TRP A 43 7.19 13.40 -5.47
N ASP A 44 8.47 13.10 -5.24
CA ASP A 44 9.32 13.76 -4.26
C ASP A 44 10.26 14.76 -4.97
N THR A 45 10.03 16.07 -4.79
CA THR A 45 10.89 17.09 -5.40
C THR A 45 12.30 17.14 -4.81
N LEU A 46 12.51 16.52 -3.65
CA LEU A 46 13.80 16.43 -2.97
C LEU A 46 14.55 15.13 -3.28
N CYS A 47 13.94 14.22 -4.04
CA CYS A 47 14.59 12.97 -4.44
C CYS A 47 15.81 13.23 -5.31
N GLN A 48 16.89 12.49 -5.04
CA GLN A 48 18.12 12.53 -5.82
C GLN A 48 18.57 11.10 -6.17
N MET A 49 19.30 10.97 -7.27
CA MET A 49 19.85 9.68 -7.68
C MET A 49 20.69 9.06 -6.56
N GLY A 50 20.41 7.79 -6.26
CA GLY A 50 21.07 7.04 -5.18
C GLY A 50 20.39 7.13 -3.81
N MET A 51 19.41 8.00 -3.62
CA MET A 51 18.56 7.97 -2.42
C MET A 51 17.58 6.80 -2.47
N LEU A 52 17.26 6.24 -1.30
CA LEU A 52 16.35 5.10 -1.18
C LEU A 52 14.97 5.43 -1.78
N GLY A 53 14.52 4.57 -2.69
CA GLY A 53 13.22 4.66 -3.35
C GLY A 53 13.16 5.61 -4.55
N CYS A 54 14.14 6.49 -4.75
CA CYS A 54 14.15 7.45 -5.87
C CYS A 54 14.39 6.78 -7.22
N ASN A 55 14.01 7.48 -8.29
CA ASN A 55 14.03 6.96 -9.66
C ASN A 55 13.21 5.67 -9.80
N ALA A 56 12.07 5.62 -9.11
CA ALA A 56 11.23 4.44 -9.01
C ALA A 56 10.70 3.96 -10.38
N ASP A 57 10.35 4.89 -11.27
CA ASP A 57 9.86 4.59 -12.62
C ASP A 57 10.99 4.42 -13.66
N GLY A 58 12.25 4.62 -13.25
CA GLY A 58 13.42 4.53 -14.12
C GLY A 58 13.58 5.70 -15.12
N ILE A 59 12.69 6.70 -15.08
CA ILE A 59 12.66 7.83 -16.01
C ILE A 59 12.86 9.15 -15.24
N HIS A 60 12.18 9.29 -14.10
CA HIS A 60 12.14 10.50 -13.30
C HIS A 60 12.75 10.24 -11.93
N VAL A 61 13.85 10.94 -11.63
CA VAL A 61 14.54 10.85 -10.33
C VAL A 61 13.60 11.16 -9.17
N GLN A 62 12.66 12.07 -9.37
CA GLN A 62 11.67 12.53 -8.39
C GLN A 62 10.62 11.47 -8.06
N CYS A 63 10.43 10.47 -8.91
CA CYS A 63 9.51 9.39 -8.60
C CYS A 63 10.09 8.53 -7.47
N ARG A 64 9.37 8.43 -6.34
CA ARG A 64 9.86 7.76 -5.14
C ARG A 64 8.92 6.69 -4.63
N PHE A 65 9.42 5.47 -4.43
CA PHE A 65 8.71 4.43 -3.68
C PHE A 65 8.69 4.71 -2.16
N CYS A 66 7.61 4.34 -1.50
CA CYS A 66 7.36 4.57 -0.08
C CYS A 66 6.51 3.45 0.54
N ASP A 67 6.43 3.39 1.88
CA ASP A 67 5.61 2.53 2.76
C ASP A 67 5.64 1.00 2.55
N PHE A 68 6.21 0.51 1.46
CA PHE A 68 6.29 -0.90 1.12
C PHE A 68 7.73 -1.36 1.10
N GLN A 69 8.01 -2.54 1.63
CA GLN A 69 9.37 -3.08 1.77
C GLN A 69 10.11 -3.09 0.42
N PRO A 70 11.36 -2.58 0.32
CA PRO A 70 12.25 -2.10 1.41
C PRO A 70 12.15 -0.59 1.73
N PHE A 71 11.13 0.09 1.23
CA PHE A 71 10.90 1.54 1.35
C PHE A 71 9.98 1.93 2.52
N ASN A 72 9.67 1.00 3.41
CA ASN A 72 8.81 1.18 4.59
C ASN A 72 9.32 2.25 5.60
N SER A 73 10.57 2.69 5.47
CA SER A 73 11.12 3.81 6.24
C SER A 73 10.74 5.19 5.68
N ILE A 74 10.19 5.23 4.47
CA ILE A 74 9.76 6.44 3.77
C ILE A 74 8.24 6.46 3.81
N GLN A 75 7.67 7.44 4.51
CA GLN A 75 6.22 7.58 4.61
C GLN A 75 5.64 8.17 3.32
N CYS A 76 4.62 7.54 2.77
CA CYS A 76 3.88 8.09 1.64
C CYS A 76 3.01 9.27 2.10
N PRO A 77 2.86 10.32 1.28
CA PRO A 77 1.81 11.31 1.52
C PRO A 77 0.43 10.65 1.43
N GLU A 78 -0.55 11.19 2.17
CA GLU A 78 -1.93 10.69 2.22
C GLU A 78 -2.53 10.46 0.81
N THR A 79 -2.19 11.33 -0.15
CA THR A 79 -2.69 11.27 -1.53
C THR A 79 -2.07 10.17 -2.39
N ALA A 80 -0.93 9.62 -1.97
CA ALA A 80 -0.26 8.48 -2.62
C ALA A 80 -0.63 7.15 -1.96
N ARG A 81 -1.23 7.21 -0.78
CA ARG A 81 -1.83 6.05 -0.12
C ARG A 81 -3.20 5.84 -0.74
N PRO A 82 -3.54 4.64 -1.24
CA PRO A 82 -4.93 4.29 -1.44
C PRO A 82 -5.68 4.54 -0.13
N THR A 83 -6.93 5.00 -0.20
CA THR A 83 -7.78 5.21 0.98
C THR A 83 -8.05 3.86 1.62
N TYR A 84 -7.15 3.39 2.48
CA TYR A 84 -7.38 2.20 3.27
C TYR A 84 -8.26 2.56 4.44
N GLU A 85 -9.27 1.74 4.71
CA GLU A 85 -9.96 1.82 5.98
C GLU A 85 -8.99 1.34 7.07
N ASP A 86 -8.83 2.14 8.12
CA ASP A 86 -7.95 1.80 9.24
C ASP A 86 -8.36 0.43 9.83
N GLY A 87 -7.46 -0.55 9.77
CA GLY A 87 -7.70 -1.88 10.34
C GLY A 87 -7.87 -3.01 9.32
N GLU A 88 -7.71 -2.76 8.02
CA GLU A 88 -7.80 -3.80 7.00
C GLU A 88 -6.49 -4.04 6.23
N CYS A 89 -6.25 -5.31 5.88
CA CYS A 89 -5.17 -5.70 4.99
C CYS A 89 -5.51 -5.36 3.53
N TRP A 90 -4.53 -4.94 2.74
CA TRP A 90 -4.77 -4.61 1.33
C TRP A 90 -3.99 -5.47 0.33
N PHE A 91 -4.70 -6.21 -0.52
CA PHE A 91 -4.08 -6.99 -1.59
C PHE A 91 -4.57 -6.49 -2.96
N PRO A 92 -3.75 -5.78 -3.75
CA PRO A 92 -4.18 -5.17 -5.02
C PRO A 92 -4.74 -6.18 -6.03
N SER A 93 -4.23 -7.42 -6.01
CA SER A 93 -4.70 -8.53 -6.85
C SER A 93 -5.43 -9.62 -6.06
N GLY A 94 -5.81 -9.34 -4.82
CA GLY A 94 -6.27 -10.34 -3.86
C GLY A 94 -5.15 -11.26 -3.38
N THR A 95 -5.48 -12.13 -2.45
CA THR A 95 -4.60 -13.19 -1.94
C THR A 95 -5.39 -14.48 -1.74
N ALA A 96 -4.81 -15.61 -2.11
CA ALA A 96 -5.37 -16.93 -1.80
C ALA A 96 -5.09 -17.36 -0.34
N GLN A 97 -4.08 -16.77 0.28
CA GLN A 97 -3.73 -17.03 1.67
C GLN A 97 -4.64 -16.22 2.62
N THR A 98 -5.22 -16.90 3.61
CA THR A 98 -5.98 -16.27 4.69
C THR A 98 -5.11 -15.33 5.51
N HIS A 99 -5.71 -14.23 5.96
CA HIS A 99 -5.01 -13.15 6.64
C HIS A 99 -5.90 -12.50 7.70
N ARG A 100 -5.27 -11.76 8.62
CA ARG A 100 -5.95 -10.94 9.62
C ARG A 100 -5.18 -9.67 9.93
N TRP A 101 -5.87 -8.69 10.47
CA TRP A 101 -5.22 -7.54 11.10
C TRP A 101 -4.77 -7.90 12.53
N ASN A 102 -3.48 -7.85 12.79
CA ASN A 102 -2.88 -8.15 14.09
C ASN A 102 -2.03 -6.95 14.58
N PRO A 103 -2.52 -6.16 15.56
CA PRO A 103 -1.77 -5.03 16.13
C PRO A 103 -0.43 -5.44 16.77
N LYS A 104 -0.30 -6.69 17.22
CA LYS A 104 0.95 -7.23 17.83
C LYS A 104 2.02 -7.57 16.80
N CYS A 105 1.71 -7.53 15.50
CA CYS A 105 2.70 -7.82 14.47
C CYS A 105 3.85 -6.82 14.46
N LYS A 106 5.05 -7.36 14.26
CA LYS A 106 6.31 -6.62 14.12
C LYS A 106 7.28 -7.41 13.27
N TRP A 107 8.36 -6.75 12.87
CA TRP A 107 9.41 -7.37 12.08
C TRP A 107 9.96 -8.64 12.77
N GLY A 108 10.19 -9.69 12.00
CA GLY A 108 10.67 -10.99 12.49
C GLY A 108 9.58 -11.95 12.99
N ILE A 109 8.32 -11.52 13.09
CA ILE A 109 7.20 -12.44 13.37
C ILE A 109 6.69 -13.03 12.04
N LEU A 110 6.55 -14.36 11.99
CA LEU A 110 6.08 -15.07 10.80
C LEU A 110 4.70 -14.57 10.36
N GLY A 111 4.56 -14.32 9.05
CA GLY A 111 3.32 -13.90 8.41
C GLY A 111 3.01 -12.40 8.51
N CYS A 112 3.71 -11.62 9.36
CA CYS A 112 3.48 -10.17 9.43
C CYS A 112 3.96 -9.45 8.16
N TRP A 113 3.44 -8.24 7.91
CA TRP A 113 3.63 -7.51 6.65
C TRP A 113 3.09 -8.28 5.44
N ALA A 114 1.99 -9.01 5.61
CA ALA A 114 1.43 -9.85 4.56
C ALA A 114 1.02 -9.08 3.30
N ASP A 115 0.49 -7.88 3.45
CA ASP A 115 0.19 -6.97 2.32
C ASP A 115 1.41 -6.14 1.86
N GLY A 116 2.53 -6.28 2.56
CA GLY A 116 3.77 -5.55 2.33
C GLY A 116 3.73 -4.05 2.67
N VAL A 117 2.59 -3.52 3.12
CA VAL A 117 2.38 -2.11 3.48
C VAL A 117 2.16 -1.97 4.99
N HIS A 118 1.18 -2.70 5.52
CA HIS A 118 0.80 -2.61 6.93
C HIS A 118 1.54 -3.67 7.73
N ARG A 119 2.35 -3.24 8.70
CA ARG A 119 3.00 -4.18 9.63
C ARG A 119 2.01 -5.12 10.29
N GLN A 120 0.79 -4.64 10.55
CA GLN A 120 -0.29 -5.34 11.23
C GLN A 120 -0.91 -6.44 10.37
N CYS A 121 -0.79 -6.38 9.06
CA CYS A 121 -1.36 -7.41 8.21
C CYS A 121 -0.59 -8.72 8.40
N GLN A 122 -1.27 -9.78 8.83
CA GLN A 122 -0.66 -11.07 9.12
C GLN A 122 -1.30 -12.22 8.35
N TYR A 123 -0.51 -12.98 7.60
CA TYR A 123 -0.93 -14.27 7.07
C TYR A 123 -1.15 -15.27 8.22
N CYS A 124 -2.20 -16.08 8.08
CA CYS A 124 -2.62 -17.04 9.09
C CYS A 124 -3.41 -18.18 8.47
N GLY A 125 -3.63 -19.26 9.22
CA GLY A 125 -4.47 -20.37 8.84
C GLY A 125 -3.92 -21.20 7.68
N SER A 126 -4.70 -22.21 7.30
CA SER A 126 -4.36 -23.08 6.17
C SER A 126 -4.48 -22.31 4.85
N GLY A 127 -3.44 -22.39 4.03
CA GLY A 127 -3.41 -21.83 2.68
C GLY A 127 -2.62 -22.74 1.74
N SER A 128 -2.19 -22.24 0.58
CA SER A 128 -1.61 -23.07 -0.48
C SER A 128 -0.33 -23.82 -0.07
N ASP A 129 0.46 -23.21 0.82
CA ASP A 129 1.82 -23.69 1.13
C ASP A 129 1.95 -24.25 2.57
N GLY A 130 0.89 -24.17 3.38
CA GLY A 130 0.86 -24.67 4.77
C GLY A 130 1.73 -23.92 5.79
N ILE A 131 2.53 -22.93 5.35
CA ILE A 131 3.52 -22.23 6.18
C ILE A 131 2.88 -21.51 7.39
N TYR A 132 1.66 -21.00 7.22
CA TYR A 132 0.96 -20.20 8.23
C TYR A 132 -0.09 -20.98 9.02
N GLU A 133 -0.18 -22.30 8.83
CA GLU A 133 -1.20 -23.15 9.45
C GLU A 133 -1.12 -23.16 10.98
N SER A 134 0.08 -22.98 11.54
CA SER A 134 0.30 -22.83 12.97
C SER A 134 -0.18 -21.51 13.56
N ILE A 135 -0.56 -20.54 12.72
CA ILE A 135 -1.00 -19.21 13.14
C ILE A 135 -2.53 -19.16 13.08
N SER A 136 -3.18 -19.04 14.24
CA SER A 136 -4.63 -18.83 14.36
C SER A 136 -5.10 -17.59 13.57
N CYS A 137 -6.16 -17.73 12.76
CA CYS A 137 -6.87 -16.60 12.15
C CYS A 137 -7.99 -16.01 13.03
N GLY A 138 -8.16 -16.51 14.25
CA GLY A 138 -9.20 -16.03 15.18
C GLY A 138 -9.06 -14.54 15.54
N LYS A 139 -10.19 -13.90 15.87
CA LYS A 139 -10.27 -12.51 16.36
C LYS A 139 -9.86 -12.43 17.83
N ASP A 140 -8.63 -12.77 18.19
CA ASP A 140 -8.16 -12.67 19.58
C ASP A 140 -7.80 -11.21 19.98
N TRP A 141 -8.53 -10.22 19.46
CA TRP A 141 -8.39 -8.81 19.84
C TRP A 141 -9.74 -8.11 20.08
N ALA A 142 -10.86 -8.82 20.00
CA ALA A 142 -12.15 -8.30 20.46
C ALA A 142 -12.46 -8.64 21.92
N ASP A 143 -11.75 -9.59 22.54
CA ASP A 143 -12.18 -10.20 23.81
C ASP A 143 -11.20 -10.07 24.99
N ASP A 144 -10.12 -9.28 24.88
CA ASP A 144 -9.23 -9.01 26.03
C ASP A 144 -9.71 -7.82 26.93
N GLU A 145 -10.99 -7.43 26.82
CA GLU A 145 -11.71 -6.58 27.79
C GLU A 145 -12.81 -7.37 28.53
N GLU A 146 -12.69 -8.69 28.70
CA GLU A 146 -13.35 -9.36 29.83
C GLU A 146 -12.37 -9.46 30.99
N GLY A 147 -12.14 -8.29 31.60
CA GLY A 147 -11.64 -8.21 32.95
C GLY A 147 -12.53 -9.07 33.85
N SER A 148 -11.98 -10.21 34.27
CA SER A 148 -12.49 -11.01 35.38
C SER A 148 -12.56 -10.11 36.63
N VAL A 149 -13.72 -9.49 36.84
CA VAL A 149 -14.14 -8.96 38.13
C VAL A 149 -15.16 -9.92 38.71
N VAL A 150 -14.63 -10.98 39.31
CA VAL A 150 -15.31 -11.67 40.40
C VAL A 150 -15.20 -10.76 41.63
N PHE A 151 -16.29 -10.12 42.02
CA PHE A 151 -16.39 -9.52 43.35
C PHE A 151 -17.08 -10.50 44.32
N PRO A 152 -16.64 -10.57 45.59
CA PRO A 152 -17.08 -11.54 46.59
C PRO A 152 -18.53 -11.36 47.06
#